data_AF-A0A1X7AJX0-F1
#
_entry.id   AF-A0A1X7AJX0-F1
#
_cell.length_a   1.000
_cell.length_b   1.000
_cell.length_c   1.000
_cell.angle_alpha   90.00
_cell.angle_beta   90.00
_cell.angle_gamma   90.00
#
_symmetry.space_group_name_H-M   'P 1'
#
loop_
_entity.id
_entity.type
_entity.pdbx_description
1 polymer ?
#
loop_
_entity_poly.entity_id
_entity_poly.type
_entity_poly.pdbx_seq_one_letter_code
_entity_poly.pdbx_strand_id
1 'polypeptide(L)'
;MNTTKRTKACTKCGSEKPVADFHKSSSAKDGLQWHCKACIKLANKQYSKTAEGKETAHRKRYGCSSDEPRYIRVYRMYNPDTLESYIGQSIRRLSVRRSEHLKDAFTRDHESLLHNALRKTTREEAASLWKIEELCRCTSKAAADSIEALLIGCEKVAKSGLCLNTHHALR
;
A
#
# COMPACT_ATOMS: atom_id res chain seq x y z
N MET A 1 33.65 33.89 14.75
CA MET A 1 34.66 33.04 14.09
C MET A 1 34.11 31.61 14.03
N ASN A 2 33.68 31.12 12.86
CA ASN A 2 33.14 29.76 12.73
C ASN A 2 34.23 28.88 12.12
N THR A 3 35.01 28.22 12.97
CA THR A 3 36.12 27.35 12.56
C THR A 3 35.54 26.14 11.85
N THR A 4 35.64 26.09 10.52
CA THR A 4 35.21 24.95 9.69
C THR A 4 36.06 23.73 10.07
N LYS A 5 35.58 22.97 11.05
CA LYS A 5 36.19 21.70 11.45
C LYS A 5 36.15 20.77 10.23
N ARG A 6 37.32 20.37 9.73
CA ARG A 6 37.41 19.44 8.59
C ARG A 6 37.07 18.00 9.00
N THR A 7 37.23 17.69 10.28
CA THR A 7 36.96 16.39 10.87
C THR A 7 36.03 16.50 12.08
N LYS A 8 35.28 15.43 12.34
CA LYS A 8 34.38 15.27 13.47
C LYS A 8 34.54 13.85 14.03
N ALA A 9 34.55 13.73 15.35
CA ALA A 9 34.55 12.43 16.02
C ALA A 9 33.15 11.81 16.03
N CYS A 10 33.05 10.54 15.66
CA CYS A 10 31.81 9.79 15.75
C CYS A 10 31.59 9.30 17.18
N THR A 11 30.47 9.66 17.81
CA THR A 11 30.17 9.22 19.19
C THR A 11 29.85 7.72 19.31
N LYS A 12 29.57 7.04 18.19
CA LYS A 12 29.27 5.59 18.18
C LYS A 12 30.50 4.71 18.04
N CYS A 13 31.47 5.09 17.20
CA CYS A 13 32.69 4.29 16.95
C CYS A 13 33.97 4.94 17.46
N GLY A 14 33.91 6.16 18.00
CA GLY A 14 35.05 6.91 18.55
C GLY A 14 36.00 7.52 17.52
N SER A 15 35.97 7.08 16.26
CA SER A 15 36.93 7.53 15.25
C SER A 15 36.69 8.98 14.79
N GLU A 16 37.76 9.74 14.60
CA GLU A 16 37.73 10.99 13.84
C GLU A 16 37.57 10.70 12.34
N LYS A 17 36.62 11.39 11.70
CA LYS A 17 36.32 11.24 10.27
C LYS A 17 36.10 12.60 9.63
N PRO A 18 36.29 12.73 8.31
CA PRO A 18 35.93 13.95 7.59
C PRO A 18 34.48 14.32 7.83
N VAL A 19 34.15 15.61 7.88
CA VAL A 19 32.76 16.07 8.02
C VAL A 19 31.85 15.57 6.90
N ALA A 20 32.41 15.25 5.73
CA ALA A 20 31.71 14.62 4.61
C ALA A 20 31.17 13.21 4.94
N ASP A 21 31.72 12.54 5.96
CA ASP A 21 31.26 11.23 6.44
C ASP A 21 30.09 11.33 7.43
N PHE A 22 29.54 12.52 7.63
CA PHE A 22 28.38 12.76 8.48
C PHE A 22 27.21 13.30 7.64
N HIS A 23 25.99 12.99 8.04
CA HIS A 23 24.80 13.61 7.45
C HIS A 23 24.56 14.99 8.07
N LYS A 24 23.92 15.90 7.33
CA LYS A 24 23.47 17.19 7.87
C LYS A 24 22.39 16.97 8.92
N SER A 25 22.40 17.77 9.98
CA SER A 25 21.38 17.76 11.04
C SER A 25 21.15 19.18 11.53
N SER A 26 19.98 19.74 11.24
CA SER A 26 19.61 21.09 11.69
C SER A 26 19.46 21.21 13.20
N SER A 27 19.21 20.09 13.89
CA SER A 27 19.12 20.04 15.35
C SER A 27 20.48 20.05 16.06
N ALA A 28 21.58 19.83 15.35
CA ALA A 28 22.92 19.80 15.94
C ALA A 28 23.56 21.18 15.88
N LYS A 29 24.26 21.59 16.95
CA LYS A 29 24.96 22.88 17.05
C LYS A 29 25.96 23.13 15.89
N ASP A 30 26.60 22.06 15.41
CA ASP A 30 27.54 22.11 14.29
C ASP A 30 26.93 21.72 12.94
N GLY A 31 25.61 21.54 12.88
CA GLY A 31 24.89 21.20 11.66
C GLY A 31 25.11 19.76 11.17
N LEU A 32 25.77 18.89 11.96
CA LEU A 32 26.14 17.53 11.56
C LEU A 32 25.66 16.49 12.56
N GLN A 33 25.22 15.33 12.06
CA GLN A 33 24.88 14.16 12.87
C GLN A 33 26.03 13.76 13.81
N TRP A 34 25.70 13.17 14.96
CA TRP A 34 26.70 12.71 15.94
C TRP A 34 27.36 11.39 15.53
N HIS A 35 26.67 10.58 14.74
CA HIS A 35 27.16 9.32 14.20
C HIS A 35 27.60 9.48 12.75
N CYS A 36 28.69 8.81 12.37
CA CYS A 36 29.12 8.76 10.98
C CYS A 36 28.14 7.92 10.13
N LYS A 37 28.15 8.16 8.82
CA LYS A 37 27.33 7.45 7.81
C LYS A 37 27.47 5.94 7.91
N ALA A 38 28.67 5.43 8.18
CA ALA A 38 28.91 3.99 8.33
C ALA A 38 28.15 3.41 9.54
N CYS A 39 28.24 4.07 10.70
CA CYS A 39 27.50 3.67 11.90
C CYS A 39 25.99 3.74 11.70
N ILE A 40 25.50 4.80 11.06
CA ILE A 40 24.06 4.95 10.74
C ILE A 40 23.60 3.85 9.79
N LYS A 41 24.39 3.52 8.76
CA LYS A 41 24.08 2.44 7.81
C LYS A 41 23.98 1.08 8.51
N LEU A 42 24.90 0.78 9.43
CA LEU A 42 24.86 -0.45 10.22
C LEU A 42 23.64 -0.49 11.14
N ALA A 43 23.36 0.61 11.86
CA ALA A 43 22.20 0.72 12.73
C ALA A 43 20.89 0.55 11.94
N ASN A 44 20.75 1.20 10.79
CA ASN A 44 19.58 1.07 9.91
C ASN A 44 19.41 -0.37 9.39
N LYS A 45 20.52 -1.05 9.04
CA LYS A 45 20.50 -2.46 8.59
C LYS A 45 20.09 -3.41 9.72
N GLN A 46 20.47 -3.13 10.96
CA GLN A 46 20.02 -3.89 12.12
C GLN A 46 18.54 -3.61 12.41
N TYR A 47 18.14 -2.33 12.45
CA TYR A 47 16.76 -1.91 12.66
C TYR A 47 15.81 -2.51 11.63
N SER A 48 16.17 -2.53 10.34
CA SER A 48 15.33 -3.13 9.29
C SER A 48 15.03 -4.62 9.48
N LYS A 49 15.82 -5.33 10.31
CA LYS A 49 15.59 -6.74 10.63
C LYS A 49 14.63 -6.93 11.81
N THR A 50 14.42 -5.92 12.65
CA THR A 50 13.49 -6.01 13.80
C THR A 50 12.03 -6.03 13.33
N ALA A 51 11.12 -6.44 14.20
CA ALA A 51 9.69 -6.44 13.90
C ALA A 51 9.20 -5.01 13.62
N GLU A 52 9.66 -4.03 14.39
CA GLU A 52 9.30 -2.62 14.26
C GLU A 52 9.84 -2.02 12.96
N GLY A 53 11.07 -2.37 12.57
CA GLY A 53 11.65 -1.91 11.31
C GLY A 53 10.91 -2.46 10.10
N LYS A 54 10.53 -3.75 10.14
CA LYS A 54 9.68 -4.38 9.12
C LYS A 54 8.30 -3.74 9.06
N GLU A 55 7.66 -3.53 10.21
CA GLU A 55 6.34 -2.87 10.31
C GLU A 55 6.40 -1.43 9.75
N THR A 56 7.43 -0.67 10.11
CA THR A 56 7.63 0.70 9.62
C THR A 56 7.84 0.73 8.09
N ALA A 57 8.62 -0.22 7.56
CA ALA A 57 8.82 -0.35 6.12
C ALA A 57 7.53 -0.75 5.38
N HIS A 58 6.78 -1.71 5.93
CA HIS A 58 5.48 -2.14 5.41
C HIS A 58 4.49 -0.96 5.38
N ARG A 59 4.42 -0.23 6.50
CA ARG A 59 3.58 0.97 6.66
C ARG A 59 3.89 2.03 5.61
N LYS A 60 5.17 2.39 5.44
CA LYS A 60 5.60 3.35 4.40
C LYS A 60 5.28 2.87 2.99
N ARG A 61 5.53 1.59 2.70
CA ARG A 61 5.34 1.01 1.36
C ARG A 61 3.87 0.99 0.96
N TYR A 62 2.98 0.70 1.90
CA TYR A 62 1.56 0.45 1.64
C TYR A 62 0.64 1.57 2.12
N GLY A 63 1.20 2.63 2.71
CA GLY A 63 0.49 3.83 3.10
C GLY A 63 -0.51 3.65 4.24
N CYS A 64 -0.41 2.56 5.02
CA CYS A 64 -1.26 2.37 6.20
C CYS A 64 -0.88 3.39 7.28
N SER A 65 -1.82 4.07 7.93
CA SER A 65 -1.50 4.88 9.13
C SER A 65 -1.42 3.99 10.37
N SER A 66 -0.71 4.45 11.41
CA SER A 66 -0.65 3.74 12.71
C SER A 66 -2.02 3.55 13.35
N ASP A 67 -2.95 4.45 13.05
CA ASP A 67 -4.27 4.52 13.69
C ASP A 67 -5.37 3.88 12.84
N GLU A 68 -5.06 3.34 11.66
CA GLU A 68 -6.04 2.66 10.82
C GLU A 68 -6.13 1.19 11.27
N PRO A 69 -7.25 0.76 11.91
CA PRO A 69 -7.43 -0.64 12.28
C PRO A 69 -7.18 -1.57 11.09
N ARG A 70 -6.51 -2.71 11.34
CA ARG A 70 -6.14 -3.73 10.35
C ARG A 70 -7.37 -4.49 9.85
N TYR A 71 -8.32 -3.79 9.25
CA TYR A 71 -9.43 -4.41 8.54
C TYR A 71 -9.00 -4.80 7.13
N ILE A 72 -9.57 -5.91 6.66
CA ILE A 72 -9.56 -6.29 5.25
C ILE A 72 -10.76 -5.62 4.60
N ARG A 73 -10.49 -4.76 3.61
CA ARG A 73 -11.53 -4.12 2.82
C ARG A 73 -11.94 -5.05 1.70
N VAL A 74 -13.21 -5.39 1.63
CA VAL A 74 -13.80 -5.94 0.41
C VAL A 74 -14.23 -4.74 -0.43
N TYR A 75 -13.81 -4.69 -1.68
CA TYR A 75 -14.04 -3.55 -2.58
C TYR A 75 -14.58 -4.01 -3.92
N ARG A 76 -15.22 -3.08 -4.62
CA ARG A 76 -15.57 -3.21 -6.03
C ARG A 76 -14.76 -2.21 -6.84
N MET A 77 -14.13 -2.68 -7.91
CA MET A 77 -13.72 -1.84 -9.03
C MET A 77 -14.72 -2.01 -10.15
N TYR A 78 -15.21 -0.90 -10.71
CA TYR A 78 -16.26 -0.95 -11.72
C TYR A 78 -16.09 0.15 -12.76
N ASN A 79 -16.62 -0.12 -13.95
CA ASN A 79 -16.79 0.87 -15.00
C ASN A 79 -18.30 1.13 -15.16
N PRO A 80 -18.78 2.35 -14.86
CA PRO A 80 -20.21 2.68 -14.96
C PRO A 80 -20.72 2.61 -16.40
N ASP A 81 -19.86 2.82 -17.39
CA ASP A 81 -20.26 2.89 -18.80
C ASP A 81 -20.47 1.49 -19.40
N THR A 82 -19.67 0.51 -18.97
CA THR A 82 -19.74 -0.87 -19.48
C THR A 82 -20.44 -1.83 -18.51
N LEU A 83 -20.78 -1.38 -17.30
CA LEU A 83 -21.29 -2.20 -16.20
C LEU A 83 -20.36 -3.37 -15.82
N GLU A 84 -19.09 -3.30 -16.24
CA GLU A 84 -18.07 -4.26 -15.83
C GLU A 84 -17.66 -4.01 -14.40
N SER A 85 -17.43 -5.09 -13.66
CA SER A 85 -17.14 -5.06 -12.24
C SER A 85 -16.14 -6.16 -11.88
N TYR A 86 -15.33 -5.87 -10.87
CA TYR A 86 -14.41 -6.79 -10.22
C TYR A 86 -14.50 -6.59 -8.73
N ILE A 87 -14.67 -7.67 -8.00
CA ILE A 87 -14.66 -7.68 -6.54
C ILE A 87 -13.32 -8.23 -6.07
N GLY A 88 -12.73 -7.56 -5.08
CA GLY A 88 -11.45 -7.94 -4.52
C GLY A 88 -11.36 -7.65 -3.03
N GLN A 89 -10.31 -8.19 -2.40
CA GLN A 89 -9.93 -7.88 -1.03
C GLN A 89 -8.60 -7.12 -0.94
N SER A 90 -8.46 -6.24 0.05
CA SER A 90 -7.20 -5.54 0.30
C SER A 90 -7.06 -5.07 1.75
N ILE A 91 -5.88 -5.30 2.35
CA ILE A 91 -5.48 -4.66 3.61
C ILE A 91 -5.01 -3.21 3.40
N ARG A 92 -4.74 -2.82 2.15
CA ARG A 92 -4.24 -1.48 1.78
C ARG A 92 -5.39 -0.50 1.62
N ARG A 93 -5.06 0.78 1.64
CA ARG A 93 -5.96 1.84 1.20
C ARG A 93 -6.40 1.59 -0.25
N LEU A 94 -7.68 1.83 -0.55
CA LEU A 94 -8.24 1.56 -1.86
C LEU A 94 -7.62 2.42 -2.97
N SER A 95 -7.23 3.66 -2.67
CA SER A 95 -6.51 4.52 -3.62
C SER A 95 -5.18 3.90 -4.07
N VAL A 96 -4.44 3.28 -3.14
CA VAL A 96 -3.19 2.56 -3.43
C VAL A 96 -3.49 1.32 -4.26
N ARG A 97 -4.47 0.50 -3.83
CA ARG A 97 -4.82 -0.75 -4.53
C ARG A 97 -5.30 -0.50 -5.97
N ARG A 98 -6.09 0.56 -6.18
CA ARG A 98 -6.52 0.99 -7.52
C ARG A 98 -5.35 1.38 -8.41
N SER A 99 -4.41 2.18 -7.88
CA SER A 99 -3.21 2.58 -8.60
C SER A 99 -2.35 1.38 -9.00
N GLU A 100 -2.24 0.38 -8.12
CA GLU A 100 -1.56 -0.88 -8.40
C GLU A 100 -2.21 -1.66 -9.53
N HIS A 101 -3.54 -1.85 -9.51
CA HIS A 101 -4.25 -2.53 -10.60
C HIS A 101 -4.07 -1.81 -11.94
N LEU A 102 -4.22 -0.49 -11.96
CA LEU A 102 -4.01 0.33 -13.17
C LEU A 102 -2.55 0.30 -13.66
N LYS A 103 -1.58 0.08 -12.78
CA LYS A 103 -0.18 -0.07 -13.18
C LYS A 103 0.10 -1.48 -13.68
N ASP A 104 -0.32 -2.48 -12.92
CA ASP A 104 -0.02 -3.89 -13.16
C ASP A 104 -0.69 -4.39 -14.44
N ALA A 105 -1.92 -3.92 -14.75
CA ALA A 105 -2.63 -4.29 -15.98
C ALA A 105 -1.86 -3.97 -17.27
N PHE A 106 -1.00 -2.94 -17.26
CA PHE A 106 -0.25 -2.45 -18.42
C PHE A 106 1.26 -2.71 -18.34
N THR A 107 1.73 -3.37 -17.28
CA THR A 107 3.17 -3.64 -17.07
C THR A 107 3.48 -5.10 -16.79
N ARG A 108 2.53 -5.88 -16.28
CA ARG A 108 2.70 -7.28 -15.93
C ARG A 108 1.92 -8.15 -16.90
N ASP A 109 2.58 -9.18 -17.41
CA ASP A 109 1.93 -10.20 -18.23
C ASP A 109 1.24 -11.23 -17.32
N HIS A 110 0.08 -10.84 -16.81
CA HIS A 110 -0.81 -11.72 -16.06
C HIS A 110 -2.25 -11.51 -16.53
N GLU A 111 -2.91 -12.60 -16.87
CA GLU A 111 -4.30 -12.62 -17.29
C GLU A 111 -5.23 -12.69 -16.09
N SER A 112 -6.04 -11.65 -15.92
CA SER A 112 -7.15 -11.63 -14.98
C SER A 112 -8.32 -10.92 -15.63
N LEU A 113 -9.55 -11.22 -15.20
CA LEU A 113 -10.76 -10.58 -15.73
C LEU A 113 -10.67 -9.05 -15.65
N LEU A 114 -10.20 -8.53 -14.51
CA LEU A 114 -10.01 -7.08 -14.33
C LEU A 114 -8.94 -6.52 -15.28
N HIS A 115 -7.76 -7.13 -15.35
CA HIS A 115 -6.68 -6.58 -16.18
C HIS A 115 -7.02 -6.65 -17.67
N ASN A 116 -7.69 -7.73 -18.11
CA ASN A 116 -8.19 -7.85 -19.48
C ASN A 116 -9.22 -6.76 -19.80
N ALA A 117 -10.14 -6.47 -18.87
CA ALA A 117 -11.12 -5.40 -19.03
C ALA A 117 -10.48 -4.01 -19.06
N LEU A 118 -9.49 -3.74 -18.20
CA LEU A 118 -8.73 -2.49 -18.18
C LEU A 118 -7.93 -2.28 -19.48
N ARG A 119 -7.35 -3.34 -20.06
CA ARG A 119 -6.58 -3.29 -21.31
C ARG A 119 -7.41 -3.02 -22.57
N LYS A 120 -8.75 -2.98 -22.46
CA LYS A 120 -9.63 -2.57 -23.57
C LYS A 120 -9.50 -1.10 -23.92
N THR A 121 -8.93 -0.29 -23.02
CA THR A 121 -8.72 1.15 -23.20
C THR A 121 -7.27 1.52 -22.89
N THR A 122 -6.90 2.77 -23.17
CA THR A 122 -5.61 3.30 -22.73
C THR A 122 -5.53 3.39 -21.21
N ARG A 123 -4.32 3.52 -20.66
CA ARG A 123 -4.12 3.64 -19.22
C ARG A 123 -4.80 4.88 -18.65
N GLU A 124 -4.75 5.99 -19.37
CA GLU A 124 -5.34 7.27 -18.99
C GLU A 124 -6.88 7.18 -19.00
N GLU A 125 -7.46 6.56 -20.03
CA GLU A 125 -8.90 6.30 -20.10
C GLU A 125 -9.34 5.36 -18.97
N ALA A 126 -8.66 4.23 -18.78
CA ALA A 126 -8.95 3.30 -17.69
C ALA A 126 -8.89 4.01 -16.32
N ALA A 127 -7.92 4.90 -16.12
CA ALA A 127 -7.79 5.71 -14.91
C ALA A 127 -8.91 6.78 -14.76
N SER A 128 -9.62 7.14 -15.83
CA SER A 128 -10.80 8.01 -15.75
C SER A 128 -12.07 7.20 -15.51
N LEU A 129 -12.27 6.13 -16.28
CA LEU A 129 -13.50 5.34 -16.35
C LEU A 129 -13.69 4.45 -15.13
N TRP A 130 -12.65 3.74 -14.69
CA TRP A 130 -12.79 2.73 -13.64
C TRP A 130 -12.75 3.34 -12.24
N LYS A 131 -13.84 3.21 -11.49
CA LYS A 131 -13.97 3.65 -10.10
C LYS A 131 -13.64 2.52 -9.13
N ILE A 132 -13.37 2.87 -7.87
CA ILE A 132 -13.20 1.92 -6.77
C ILE A 132 -14.03 2.37 -5.58
N GLU A 133 -14.74 1.45 -4.95
CA GLU A 133 -15.54 1.70 -3.76
C GLU A 133 -15.36 0.61 -2.70
N GLU A 134 -15.48 0.98 -1.43
CA GLU A 134 -15.47 0.03 -0.31
C GLU A 134 -16.87 -0.56 -0.15
N LEU A 135 -16.97 -1.89 -0.14
CA LEU A 135 -18.24 -2.60 0.10
C LEU A 135 -18.40 -2.92 1.60
N CYS A 136 -17.35 -3.42 2.25
CA CYS A 136 -17.34 -3.66 3.68
C CYS A 136 -15.92 -3.75 4.26
N ARG A 137 -15.85 -3.76 5.60
CA ARG A 137 -14.61 -3.99 6.37
C ARG A 137 -14.75 -5.24 7.22
N CYS A 138 -13.76 -6.11 7.12
CA CYS A 138 -13.69 -7.36 7.86
C CYS A 138 -12.54 -7.34 8.85
N THR A 139 -12.72 -7.92 10.04
CA THR A 139 -11.67 -8.08 11.06
C THR A 139 -10.80 -9.30 10.84
N SER A 140 -11.20 -10.24 9.99
CA SER A 140 -10.48 -11.48 9.71
C SER A 140 -10.50 -11.85 8.23
N LYS A 141 -9.49 -12.62 7.80
CA LYS A 141 -9.40 -13.12 6.42
C LYS A 141 -10.55 -14.06 6.06
N ALA A 142 -10.93 -14.93 6.99
CA ALA A 142 -12.05 -15.85 6.81
C ALA A 142 -13.37 -15.11 6.56
N ALA A 143 -13.65 -14.05 7.31
CA ALA A 143 -14.86 -13.23 7.08
C ALA A 143 -14.81 -12.53 5.71
N ALA A 144 -13.66 -11.99 5.34
CA ALA A 144 -13.48 -11.36 4.03
C ALA A 144 -13.68 -12.34 2.87
N ASP A 145 -13.17 -13.57 2.99
CA ASP A 145 -13.34 -14.65 2.01
C ASP A 145 -14.79 -15.04 1.82
N SER A 146 -15.52 -15.26 2.91
CA SER A 146 -16.94 -15.58 2.85
C SER A 146 -17.75 -14.47 2.17
N ILE A 147 -17.46 -13.20 2.48
CA ILE A 147 -18.19 -12.07 1.91
C ILE A 147 -17.83 -11.84 0.43
N GLU A 148 -16.54 -11.92 0.06
CA GLU A 148 -16.11 -11.79 -1.33
C GLU A 148 -16.76 -12.88 -2.20
N ALA A 149 -16.76 -14.14 -1.74
CA ALA A 149 -17.38 -15.24 -2.46
C ALA A 149 -18.88 -15.03 -2.67
N LEU A 150 -19.60 -14.58 -1.62
CA LEU A 150 -21.02 -14.25 -1.69
C LEU A 150 -21.30 -13.16 -2.73
N LEU A 151 -20.56 -12.05 -2.68
CA LEU A 151 -20.75 -10.92 -3.58
C LEU A 151 -20.44 -11.27 -5.03
N ILE A 152 -19.37 -12.04 -5.28
CA ILE A 152 -19.05 -12.56 -6.62
C ILE A 152 -20.20 -13.45 -7.13
N GLY A 153 -20.77 -14.29 -6.26
CA GLY A 153 -21.95 -15.10 -6.57
C GLY A 153 -23.14 -14.25 -6.97
N CYS A 154 -23.49 -13.24 -6.17
CA CYS A 154 -24.59 -12.32 -6.45
C CYS A 154 -24.42 -11.58 -7.79
N GLU A 155 -23.21 -11.10 -8.12
CA GLU A 155 -22.98 -10.43 -9.41
C GLU A 155 -23.13 -11.37 -10.61
N LYS A 156 -22.69 -12.63 -10.49
CA LYS A 156 -22.89 -13.62 -11.56
C LYS A 156 -24.36 -13.91 -11.78
N VAL A 157 -25.12 -14.07 -10.70
CA VAL A 157 -26.57 -14.29 -10.73
C VAL A 157 -27.28 -13.10 -11.38
N ALA A 158 -26.96 -11.87 -10.96
CA ALA A 158 -27.53 -10.66 -11.55
C ALA A 158 -27.24 -10.54 -13.06
N LYS A 159 -26.01 -10.84 -13.50
CA LYS A 159 -25.62 -10.82 -14.93
C LYS A 159 -26.29 -11.91 -15.77
N SER A 160 -26.63 -13.05 -15.15
CA SER A 160 -27.40 -14.13 -15.80
C SER A 160 -28.90 -13.88 -15.89
N GLY A 161 -29.42 -12.78 -15.34
CA GLY A 161 -30.87 -12.49 -15.30
C GLY A 161 -31.67 -13.39 -14.34
N LEU A 162 -31.00 -14.28 -13.60
CA LEU A 162 -31.60 -15.22 -12.66
C LEU A 162 -31.75 -14.58 -11.27
N CYS A 163 -32.36 -13.40 -11.16
CA CYS A 163 -32.56 -12.80 -9.84
C CYS A 163 -33.60 -13.61 -9.04
N LEU A 164 -33.13 -14.59 -8.26
CA LEU A 164 -33.96 -15.28 -7.26
C LEU A 164 -34.25 -14.27 -6.15
N ASN A 165 -35.48 -13.77 -6.12
CA ASN A 165 -36.04 -13.05 -4.99
C ASN A 165 -36.00 -13.94 -3.74
N THR A 166 -34.91 -13.89 -2.98
CA THR A 166 -34.90 -14.39 -1.59
C THR A 166 -35.12 -13.22 -0.64
N HIS A 167 -36.29 -12.58 -0.75
CA HIS A 167 -36.90 -11.97 0.42
C HIS A 167 -37.51 -13.12 1.24
N HIS A 168 -36.69 -13.77 2.08
CA HIS A 168 -37.26 -14.57 3.15
C HIS A 168 -37.71 -13.60 4.23
N ALA A 169 -39.03 -13.40 4.29
CA ALA A 169 -39.72 -12.72 5.36
C ALA A 169 -39.36 -13.38 6.69
N LEU A 170 -38.66 -12.65 7.55
CA LEU A 170 -38.63 -12.95 8.98
C LEU A 170 -40.02 -12.61 9.51
N ARG A 171 -40.81 -13.66 9.80
CA ARG A 171 -41.89 -13.62 10.79
C ARG A 171 -41.35 -14.15 12.10
#